data_AF-A0A8T5YMZ7-F1
#
_entry.id   AF-A0A8T5YMZ7-F1
#
_cell.length_a   1.000
_cell.length_b   1.000
_cell.length_c   1.000
_cell.angle_alpha   90.00
_cell.angle_beta   90.00
_cell.angle_gamma   90.00
#
_symmetry.space_group_name_H-M   'P 1'
#
loop_
_entity.id
_entity.type
_entity.pdbx_description
1 polymer ?
#
loop_
_entity_poly.entity_id
_entity_poly.type
_entity_poly.pdbx_seq_one_letter_code
_entity_poly.pdbx_strand_id
1 'polypeptide(L)'
;NGLDPEVLAEINREREAFLAAQQGSTSTELFTTIEGNYADAVRLLTTAHSVPFDGKATLFVAERTLQEGMSPERAWSPWIAELDIYRQDCAHVDIISPGTFEKIGPIIRATLNR
;
A
#
# COMPACT_ATOMS: atom_id res chain seq x y z
N ASN A 1 2.85 -16.77 -15.70
CA ASN A 1 3.24 -16.22 -14.40
C ASN A 1 3.83 -14.84 -14.61
N GLY A 2 2.98 -13.84 -14.75
CA GLY A 2 3.35 -12.42 -14.77
C GLY A 2 2.36 -11.69 -13.88
N LEU A 3 2.79 -10.61 -13.25
CA LEU A 3 1.86 -9.74 -12.51
C LEU A 3 0.82 -9.19 -13.47
N ASP A 4 -0.41 -9.02 -12.97
CA ASP A 4 -1.50 -8.40 -13.70
C ASP A 4 -1.05 -7.03 -14.24
N PRO A 5 -1.29 -6.71 -15.53
CA PRO A 5 -1.02 -5.39 -16.09
C PRO A 5 -1.55 -4.22 -15.26
N GLU A 6 -2.70 -4.37 -14.61
CA GLU A 6 -3.26 -3.31 -13.73
C GLU A 6 -2.41 -3.10 -12.47
N VAL A 7 -1.91 -4.19 -11.89
CA VAL A 7 -1.02 -4.14 -10.71
C VAL A 7 0.32 -3.51 -11.09
N LEU A 8 0.88 -3.85 -12.25
CA LEU A 8 2.11 -3.21 -12.74
C LEU A 8 1.91 -1.72 -13.02
N ALA A 9 0.75 -1.32 -13.54
CA ALA A 9 0.42 0.07 -13.76
C ALA A 9 0.31 0.85 -12.45
N GLU A 10 -0.26 0.26 -11.39
CA GLU A 10 -0.32 0.89 -10.07
C GLU A 10 1.06 1.08 -9.46
N ILE A 11 1.92 0.06 -9.51
CA ILE A 11 3.30 0.15 -9.02
C ILE A 11 4.09 1.26 -9.75
N ASN A 12 3.89 1.40 -11.07
CA ASN A 12 4.51 2.49 -11.82
C ASN A 12 3.99 3.88 -11.40
N ARG A 13 2.69 4.01 -11.12
CA ARG A 13 2.11 5.26 -10.61
C ARG A 13 2.69 5.63 -9.25
N GLU A 14 2.82 4.66 -8.34
CA GLU A 14 3.49 4.86 -7.04
C GLU A 14 4.92 5.35 -7.21
N ARG A 15 5.70 4.68 -8.07
CA ARG A 15 7.07 5.06 -8.38
C ARG A 15 7.13 6.50 -8.88
N GLU A 16 6.30 6.87 -9.85
CA GLU A 16 6.29 8.21 -10.44
C GLU A 16 5.89 9.29 -9.44
N ALA A 17 4.86 9.05 -8.62
CA ALA A 17 4.43 9.98 -7.58
C ALA A 17 5.53 10.21 -6.54
N PHE A 18 6.22 9.14 -6.13
CA PHE A 18 7.33 9.21 -5.19
C PHE A 18 8.53 9.97 -5.77
N LEU A 19 8.89 9.72 -7.03
CA LEU A 19 9.97 10.44 -7.73
C LEU A 19 9.65 11.93 -7.88
N ALA A 20 8.40 12.28 -8.21
CA ALA A 20 7.95 13.66 -8.35
C ALA A 20 8.04 14.43 -7.02
N ALA A 21 7.71 13.79 -5.89
CA ALA A 21 7.80 14.39 -4.57
C ALA A 21 9.23 14.69 -4.10
N GLN A 22 10.27 14.07 -4.72
CA GLN A 22 11.67 14.21 -4.31
C GLN A 22 12.52 15.16 -5.17
N GLN A 23 11.97 15.80 -6.22
CA GLN A 23 12.74 16.62 -7.19
C GLN A 23 13.43 17.90 -6.63
N GLY A 24 13.63 18.03 -5.32
CA GLY A 24 14.27 19.18 -4.69
C GLY A 24 15.56 18.91 -3.90
N SER A 25 15.95 17.68 -3.56
CA SER A 25 17.00 17.48 -2.53
C SER A 25 17.67 16.10 -2.45
N THR A 26 17.77 15.30 -3.52
CA THR A 26 18.25 13.91 -3.36
C THR A 26 19.37 13.54 -4.33
N SER A 27 20.35 12.80 -3.80
CA SER A 27 21.52 12.34 -4.55
C SER A 27 21.11 11.31 -5.60
N THR A 28 21.79 11.29 -6.75
CA THR A 28 21.59 10.29 -7.81
C THR A 28 21.68 8.85 -7.29
N GLU A 29 22.47 8.63 -6.25
CA GLU A 29 22.60 7.35 -5.56
C GLU A 29 21.30 6.93 -4.87
N LEU A 30 20.62 7.83 -4.14
CA LEU A 30 19.33 7.54 -3.52
C LEU A 30 18.30 7.13 -4.58
N PHE A 31 18.23 7.87 -5.69
CA PHE A 31 17.33 7.57 -6.80
C PHE A 31 17.60 6.19 -7.43
N THR A 32 18.87 5.87 -7.68
CA THR A 32 19.25 4.57 -8.25
C THR A 32 18.87 3.42 -7.32
N THR A 33 19.04 3.60 -6.01
CA THR A 33 18.59 2.60 -5.02
C THR A 33 17.07 2.47 -4.98
N ILE A 34 16.32 3.57 -5.06
CA ILE A 34 14.85 3.54 -5.10
C ILE A 34 14.37 2.75 -6.33
N GLU A 35 14.89 3.04 -7.52
CA GLU A 35 14.52 2.31 -8.74
C GLU A 35 14.86 0.82 -8.66
N GLY A 36 16.05 0.49 -8.15
CA GLY A 36 16.45 -0.90 -7.91
C GLY A 36 15.49 -1.62 -6.96
N ASN A 37 15.11 -0.98 -5.85
CA ASN A 37 14.17 -1.53 -4.89
C ASN A 37 12.78 -1.79 -5.51
N TYR A 38 12.29 -0.90 -6.39
CA TYR A 38 11.04 -1.13 -7.11
C TYR A 38 11.11 -2.35 -8.03
N ALA A 39 12.19 -2.48 -8.81
CA ALA A 39 12.38 -3.63 -9.70
C ALA A 39 12.42 -4.95 -8.91
N ASP A 40 13.12 -4.97 -7.77
CA ASP A 40 13.16 -6.13 -6.89
C ASP A 40 11.83 -6.41 -6.20
N ALA A 41 11.10 -5.38 -5.76
CA ALA A 41 9.78 -5.54 -5.16
C ALA A 41 8.79 -6.19 -6.14
N VAL A 42 8.72 -5.70 -7.39
CA VAL A 42 7.91 -6.31 -8.46
C VAL A 42 8.27 -7.78 -8.65
N ARG A 43 9.56 -8.10 -8.72
CA ARG A 43 10.03 -9.49 -8.87
C ARG A 43 9.61 -10.36 -7.68
N LEU A 44 9.80 -9.88 -6.45
CA LEU A 44 9.46 -10.62 -5.24
C LEU A 44 7.95 -10.84 -5.09
N LEU A 45 7.15 -9.84 -5.43
CA LEU A 45 5.68 -9.91 -5.41
C LEU A 45 5.13 -11.00 -6.34
N THR A 46 5.80 -11.32 -7.46
CA THR A 46 5.37 -12.42 -8.36
C THR A 46 5.43 -13.81 -7.71
N THR A 47 6.24 -13.96 -6.65
CA THR A 47 6.45 -15.24 -5.94
C THR A 47 5.96 -15.22 -4.50
N ALA A 48 5.41 -14.09 -4.05
CA ALA A 48 4.93 -13.93 -2.69
C ALA A 48 3.72 -14.84 -2.45
N HIS A 49 3.68 -15.44 -1.25
CA HIS A 49 2.56 -16.22 -0.79
C HIS A 49 2.20 -15.80 0.63
N SER A 50 0.90 -15.68 0.87
CA SER A 50 0.35 -15.26 2.16
C SER A 50 0.28 -16.45 3.12
N VAL A 51 0.48 -16.21 4.41
CA VAL A 51 0.36 -17.20 5.49
C VAL A 51 -0.76 -16.76 6.42
N PRO A 52 -1.62 -17.68 6.92
CA PRO A 52 -2.63 -17.33 7.91
C PRO A 52 -2.04 -16.73 9.19
N PHE A 53 -2.64 -15.63 9.64
CA PHE A 53 -2.34 -14.93 10.87
C PHE A 53 -3.57 -15.01 11.80
N ASP A 54 -3.40 -15.79 12.88
CA ASP A 54 -4.43 -15.98 13.91
C ASP A 54 -4.40 -14.83 14.92
N GLY A 55 -4.71 -13.63 14.43
CA GLY A 55 -4.71 -12.43 15.24
C GLY A 55 -5.53 -11.32 14.60
N LYS A 56 -5.57 -10.20 15.33
CA LYS A 56 -6.28 -9.00 14.90
C LYS A 56 -5.36 -8.03 14.17
N ALA A 57 -5.77 -7.56 13.00
CA ALA A 57 -5.11 -6.51 12.25
C ALA A 57 -6.04 -5.30 12.02
N THR A 58 -5.44 -4.15 11.74
CA THR A 58 -6.14 -2.94 11.31
C THR A 58 -5.68 -2.57 9.90
N LEU A 59 -6.61 -2.46 8.97
CA LEU A 59 -6.35 -2.17 7.56
C LEU A 59 -6.94 -0.82 7.17
N PHE A 60 -6.14 0.03 6.53
CA PHE A 60 -6.58 1.26 5.89
C PHE A 60 -6.68 1.04 4.38
N VAL A 61 -7.84 1.33 3.79
CA VAL A 61 -8.14 1.03 2.38
C VAL A 61 -8.23 2.33 1.58
N ALA A 62 -7.42 2.44 0.52
CA ALA A 62 -7.53 3.49 -0.48
C ALA A 62 -8.68 3.16 -1.46
N GLU A 63 -9.80 3.88 -1.36
CA GLU A 63 -11.00 3.54 -2.13
C GLU A 63 -10.89 3.83 -3.62
N ARG A 64 -10.09 4.82 -4.03
CA ARG A 64 -10.02 5.25 -5.45
C ARG A 64 -9.27 4.27 -6.34
N THR A 65 -8.46 3.40 -5.74
CA THR A 65 -7.65 2.38 -6.43
C THR A 65 -8.07 0.97 -6.06
N LEU A 66 -9.19 0.81 -5.33
CA LEU A 66 -9.78 -0.49 -5.06
C LEU A 66 -10.41 -1.02 -6.34
N GLN A 67 -10.05 -2.24 -6.74
CA GLN A 67 -10.61 -2.88 -7.92
C GLN A 67 -12.14 -3.05 -7.79
N GLU A 68 -12.86 -2.81 -8.87
CA GLU A 68 -14.32 -2.92 -8.88
C GLU A 68 -14.76 -4.35 -8.50
N GLY A 69 -15.72 -4.44 -7.57
CA GLY A 69 -16.22 -5.72 -7.05
C GLY A 69 -15.31 -6.42 -6.03
N MET A 70 -14.12 -5.89 -5.73
CA MET A 70 -13.25 -6.41 -4.68
C MET A 70 -13.71 -5.92 -3.31
N SER A 71 -13.91 -6.85 -2.37
CA SER A 71 -14.16 -6.56 -0.96
C SER A 71 -12.90 -6.88 -0.17
N PRO A 72 -12.27 -5.89 0.49
CA PRO A 72 -11.11 -6.13 1.35
C PRO A 72 -11.39 -7.13 2.46
N GLU A 73 -12.60 -7.13 3.01
CA GLU A 73 -13.08 -8.09 4.02
C GLU A 73 -12.93 -9.53 3.50
N ARG A 74 -13.44 -9.79 2.29
CA ARG A 74 -13.40 -11.11 1.66
C ARG A 74 -12.01 -11.48 1.16
N ALA A 75 -11.27 -10.50 0.65
CA ALA A 75 -9.90 -10.71 0.18
C ALA A 75 -9.03 -11.20 1.34
N TRP A 76 -9.10 -10.57 2.52
CA TRP A 76 -8.24 -10.88 3.65
C TRP A 76 -8.76 -11.99 4.58
N SER A 77 -10.03 -12.37 4.49
CA SER A 77 -10.66 -13.40 5.34
C SER A 77 -9.90 -14.73 5.45
N PRO A 78 -9.22 -15.26 4.41
CA PRO A 78 -8.44 -16.50 4.55
C PRO A 78 -7.15 -16.34 5.37
N TRP A 79 -6.67 -15.11 5.57
CA TRP A 79 -5.34 -14.85 6.13
C TRP A 79 -5.36 -14.10 7.45
N ILE A 80 -6.44 -13.43 7.82
CA ILE A 80 -6.50 -12.65 9.07
C ILE A 80 -7.77 -13.04 9.82
N ALA A 81 -7.61 -13.48 11.08
CA ALA A 81 -8.73 -13.90 11.92
C ALA A 81 -9.70 -12.75 12.26
N GLU A 82 -9.16 -11.58 12.62
CA GLU A 82 -9.95 -10.39 12.92
C GLU A 82 -9.40 -9.15 12.19
N LEU A 83 -10.26 -8.42 11.48
CA LEU A 83 -9.83 -7.28 10.67
C LEU A 83 -10.75 -6.07 10.90
N ASP A 84 -10.19 -4.98 11.44
CA ASP A 84 -10.84 -3.67 11.46
C ASP A 84 -10.45 -2.91 10.19
N ILE A 85 -11.42 -2.38 9.45
CA ILE A 85 -11.20 -1.71 8.16
C ILE A 85 -11.60 -0.24 8.22
N TYR A 86 -10.70 0.64 7.79
CA TYR A 86 -10.92 2.08 7.70
C TYR A 86 -10.72 2.55 6.26
N ARG A 87 -11.80 2.97 5.62
CA ARG A 87 -11.80 3.42 4.22
C ARG A 87 -11.39 4.89 4.11
N GLN A 88 -10.52 5.20 3.16
CA GLN A 88 -10.02 6.53 2.86
C GLN A 88 -10.29 6.85 1.39
N ASP A 89 -10.89 8.02 1.14
CA ASP A 89 -11.11 8.54 -0.21
C ASP A 89 -9.81 9.11 -0.80
N CYS A 90 -8.86 8.22 -1.10
CA CYS A 90 -7.59 8.52 -1.72
C CYS A 90 -7.15 7.37 -2.64
N ALA A 91 -6.14 7.62 -3.47
CA ALA A 91 -5.45 6.56 -4.22
C ALA A 91 -4.41 5.85 -3.34
N HIS A 92 -3.91 4.69 -3.76
CA HIS A 92 -2.88 3.95 -3.01
C HIS A 92 -1.64 4.83 -2.78
N VAL A 93 -1.19 5.56 -3.80
CA VAL A 93 -0.05 6.50 -3.71
C VAL A 93 -0.22 7.57 -2.61
N ASP A 94 -1.47 7.94 -2.31
CA ASP A 94 -1.81 9.00 -1.38
C ASP A 94 -2.16 8.48 0.02
N ILE A 95 -2.26 7.15 0.22
CA ILE A 95 -2.67 6.57 1.51
C ILE A 95 -1.67 6.93 2.62
N ILE A 96 -0.41 7.16 2.25
CA ILE A 96 0.65 7.58 3.16
C ILE A 96 0.98 9.08 3.10
N SER A 97 0.19 9.87 2.35
CA SER A 97 0.41 11.30 2.25
C SER A 97 0.09 12.03 3.57
N PRO A 98 0.72 13.19 3.85
CA PRO A 98 0.42 13.97 5.04
C PRO A 98 -1.07 14.29 5.20
N GLY A 99 -1.77 14.63 4.09
CA GLY A 99 -3.19 14.96 4.12
C GLY A 99 -4.08 13.77 4.50
N THR A 100 -3.77 12.56 4.03
CA THR A 100 -4.49 11.35 4.46
C THR A 100 -4.17 11.00 5.92
N PHE A 101 -2.93 11.26 6.35
CA PHE A 101 -2.50 11.05 7.74
C PHE A 101 -3.18 11.95 8.76
N GLU A 102 -3.77 13.08 8.37
CA GLU A 102 -4.63 13.87 9.26
C GLU A 102 -5.86 13.06 9.74
N LYS A 103 -6.32 12.09 8.93
CA LYS A 103 -7.41 11.17 9.28
C LYS A 103 -6.88 9.86 9.87
N ILE A 104 -5.86 9.26 9.26
CA ILE A 104 -5.30 7.97 9.68
C ILE A 104 -4.58 8.09 11.03
N GLY A 105 -3.81 9.16 11.25
CA GLY A 105 -2.97 9.34 12.44
C GLY A 105 -3.74 9.27 13.76
N PRO A 106 -4.86 10.00 13.93
CA PRO A 106 -5.71 9.87 15.12
C PRO A 106 -6.26 8.45 15.34
N ILE A 107 -6.59 7.72 14.26
CA ILE A 107 -7.08 6.34 14.35
C ILE A 107 -5.96 5.41 14.84
N ILE A 108 -4.76 5.50 14.25
CA ILE A 108 -3.59 4.73 14.71
C ILE A 108 -3.33 5.00 16.19
N ARG A 109 -3.31 6.27 16.61
CA ARG A 109 -3.13 6.64 18.01
C ARG A 109 -4.19 6.02 18.92
N ALA A 110 -5.46 6.05 18.53
CA ALA A 110 -6.54 5.46 19.32
C ALA A 110 -6.40 3.93 19.42
N THR A 111 -6.03 3.26 18.33
CA THR A 111 -5.82 1.81 18.30
C THR A 111 -4.64 1.36 19.15
N LEU A 112 -3.53 2.11 19.16
CA LEU A 112 -2.32 1.76 19.92
C LEU A 112 -2.42 2.06 21.42
N ASN A 113 -3.33 2.94 21.84
CA ASN A 113 -3.53 3.29 23.25
C ASN A 113 -4.66 2.49 23.92
N ARG A 114 -5.11 1.41 23.27
CA ARG A 114 -6.19 0.55 23.73
C ARG A 114 -5.64 -0.69 24.41
#